data_AF-A0A2K0WA30-F1
#
_entry.id   AF-A0A2K0WA30-F1
#
_cell.length_a   1.000
_cell.length_b   1.000
_cell.length_c   1.000
_cell.angle_alpha   90.00
_cell.angle_beta   90.00
_cell.angle_gamma   90.00
#
_symmetry.space_group_name_H-M   'P 1'
#
loop_
_entity.id
_entity.type
_entity.pdbx_description
1 polymer ?
#
loop_
_entity_poly.entity_id
_entity_poly.type
_entity_poly.pdbx_seq_one_letter_code
_entity_poly.pdbx_strand_id
1 'polypeptide(L)'
;MSGPASVRVSGPPNSSFLVGYPGISATLPRIEGKVEIRPGQGFSMPVPVSLVRICLQRRETIHPDADSIAKRHLGAPRRETTDLVGKEQLLFRCSSGKEAERIIAMDLPFVLFIPFGRGGEESNRRIPPASLQLPSRTAETYYELVVTVQQGHSNQYKYTFPIPLQRYDTLSTFGMYNKPESKLVTNDNIVHLGINLPRWSYGPKDPITVYIKLSPNLDWLSKAKRVTIEKITLTVEEEITFNPEGDEPTKKINRVSKQTQPVKTKMPEAGYATNIGLDFPSKDLRDPDGVVRRGKPQFPLYEVTSFTTTSTLYKIEFYLVIKVNLSGARDVMIRQPIVICPLDQQACKEEMDAIEQAAKDASHVDPANPMLPAPTVILANDRDSLRALGLCMVGGQKKPFIE
;
A
#
# COMPACT_ATOMS: atom_id res chain seq x y z
N MET A 1 41.79 10.41 -7.59
CA MET A 1 40.79 9.33 -7.50
C MET A 1 39.46 9.89 -7.98
N SER A 2 38.73 9.20 -8.85
CA SER A 2 37.35 9.63 -9.20
C SER A 2 36.47 9.37 -7.98
N GLY A 3 35.76 10.38 -7.49
CA GLY A 3 34.73 10.19 -6.48
C GLY A 3 33.52 9.39 -6.99
N PRO A 4 32.57 9.05 -6.10
CA PRO A 4 31.34 8.36 -6.48
C PRO A 4 30.56 9.20 -7.50
N ALA A 5 29.77 8.54 -8.35
CA ALA A 5 28.92 9.23 -9.31
C ALA A 5 27.79 9.97 -8.60
N SER A 6 27.30 11.04 -9.22
CA SER A 6 25.97 11.56 -8.93
C SER A 6 24.95 10.70 -9.67
N VAL A 7 24.01 10.11 -8.92
CA VAL A 7 22.94 9.28 -9.48
C VAL A 7 21.60 9.89 -9.14
N ARG A 8 20.72 9.99 -10.13
CA ARG A 8 19.33 10.41 -9.97
C ARG A 8 18.40 9.46 -10.71
N VAL A 9 17.17 9.42 -10.26
CA VAL A 9 16.09 8.72 -10.95
C VAL A 9 15.03 9.77 -11.27
N SER A 10 14.63 9.84 -12.54
CA SER A 10 13.61 10.79 -13.02
C SER A 10 12.52 10.05 -13.79
N GLY A 11 11.29 10.48 -13.59
CA GLY A 11 10.13 9.93 -14.28
C GLY A 11 10.00 10.55 -15.68
N PRO A 12 9.06 10.06 -16.50
CA PRO A 12 8.73 10.72 -17.75
C PRO A 12 8.24 12.17 -17.51
N PRO A 13 8.43 13.09 -18.47
CA PRO A 13 8.00 14.47 -18.32
C PRO A 13 6.50 14.57 -18.00
N ASN A 14 6.15 15.36 -16.98
CA ASN A 14 4.77 15.60 -16.53
C ASN A 14 3.99 14.34 -16.12
N SER A 15 4.66 13.24 -15.79
CA SER A 15 4.00 12.00 -15.33
C SER A 15 4.55 11.51 -14.00
N SER A 16 3.77 10.66 -13.33
CA SER A 16 4.25 9.89 -12.19
C SER A 16 5.22 8.81 -12.66
N PHE A 17 6.10 8.36 -11.75
CA PHE A 17 6.90 7.15 -11.93
C PHE A 17 6.01 5.90 -12.03
N LEU A 18 4.94 5.87 -11.23
CA LEU A 18 4.01 4.75 -11.17
C LEU A 18 2.97 4.91 -12.27
N VAL A 19 2.94 3.96 -13.19
CA VAL A 19 2.00 3.87 -14.30
C VAL A 19 1.06 2.69 -14.05
N GLY A 20 -0.24 2.90 -14.27
CA GLY A 20 -1.28 1.94 -13.95
C GLY A 20 -1.62 1.92 -12.45
N TYR A 21 -2.46 0.96 -12.07
CA TYR A 21 -3.10 0.89 -10.76
C TYR A 21 -2.73 -0.42 -10.04
N PRO A 22 -1.77 -0.41 -9.08
CA PRO A 22 -1.39 -1.62 -8.36
C PRO A 22 -2.58 -2.29 -7.68
N GLY A 23 -2.66 -3.61 -7.85
CA GLY A 23 -3.80 -4.42 -7.44
C GLY A 23 -4.81 -4.70 -8.57
N ILE A 24 -4.81 -3.89 -9.64
CA ILE A 24 -5.71 -4.07 -10.80
C ILE A 24 -4.89 -4.59 -11.99
N SER A 25 -4.95 -5.90 -12.21
CA SER A 25 -4.12 -6.58 -13.23
C SER A 25 -4.30 -6.05 -14.65
N ALA A 26 -5.51 -5.59 -15.00
CA ALA A 26 -5.81 -5.07 -16.33
C ALA A 26 -5.01 -3.81 -16.70
N THR A 27 -4.46 -3.10 -15.70
CA THR A 27 -3.72 -1.84 -15.91
C THR A 27 -2.21 -2.04 -16.08
N LEU A 28 -1.71 -3.29 -15.98
CA LEU A 28 -0.29 -3.65 -16.03
C LEU A 28 0.59 -2.66 -15.21
N PRO A 29 0.40 -2.62 -13.87
CA PRO A 29 1.06 -1.64 -13.03
C PRO A 29 2.59 -1.79 -13.09
N ARG A 30 3.29 -0.67 -13.24
CA ARG A 30 4.73 -0.65 -13.45
C ARG A 30 5.33 0.69 -13.08
N ILE A 31 6.65 0.71 -12.86
CA ILE A 31 7.43 1.91 -12.61
C ILE A 31 8.26 2.20 -13.85
N GLU A 32 8.07 3.37 -14.44
CA GLU A 32 8.80 3.82 -15.62
C GLU A 32 9.65 5.05 -15.29
N GLY A 33 10.82 5.14 -15.89
CA GLY A 33 11.70 6.28 -15.72
C GLY A 33 13.06 6.09 -16.36
N LYS A 34 14.01 6.93 -15.96
CA LYS A 34 15.41 6.83 -16.34
C LYS A 34 16.33 6.99 -15.15
N VAL A 35 17.43 6.23 -15.16
CA VAL A 35 18.56 6.41 -14.26
C VAL A 35 19.55 7.37 -14.92
N GLU A 36 19.80 8.51 -14.28
CA GLU A 36 20.74 9.52 -14.74
C GLU A 36 22.02 9.43 -13.92
N ILE A 37 23.14 9.17 -14.59
CA ILE A 37 24.48 9.10 -14.00
C ILE A 37 25.29 10.28 -14.52
N ARG A 38 25.87 11.04 -13.59
CA ARG A 38 26.71 12.23 -13.85
C ARG A 38 27.97 12.21 -12.97
N PRO A 39 29.02 12.99 -13.31
CA PRO A 39 30.18 13.20 -12.46
C PRO A 39 29.77 13.70 -11.07
N GLY A 40 30.20 13.02 -10.01
CA GLY A 40 29.90 13.45 -8.63
C GLY A 40 30.95 14.38 -8.03
N GLN A 41 32.18 14.39 -8.55
CA GLN A 41 33.27 15.28 -8.11
C GLN A 41 33.89 16.01 -9.28
N GLY A 42 33.91 17.34 -9.24
CA GLY A 42 34.33 18.17 -10.35
C GLY A 42 33.36 17.96 -11.51
N PHE A 43 32.55 18.98 -11.83
CA PHE A 43 31.38 18.93 -12.74
C PHE A 43 31.57 18.26 -14.12
N SER A 44 32.76 17.78 -14.47
CA SER A 44 33.15 17.17 -15.74
C SER A 44 34.21 16.06 -15.63
N MET A 45 34.46 15.48 -14.46
CA MET A 45 35.39 14.35 -14.32
C MET A 45 34.69 13.04 -14.73
N PRO A 46 35.21 12.30 -15.74
CA PRO A 46 34.57 11.07 -16.18
C PRO A 46 34.50 10.01 -15.08
N VAL A 47 33.35 9.34 -15.01
CA VAL A 47 33.07 8.25 -14.08
C VAL A 47 33.40 6.92 -14.75
N PRO A 48 34.24 6.05 -14.16
CA PRO A 48 34.52 4.73 -14.73
C PRO A 48 33.38 3.76 -14.38
N VAL A 49 32.36 3.60 -15.23
CA VAL A 49 31.18 2.74 -14.96
C VAL A 49 31.37 1.36 -15.61
N SER A 50 31.19 0.29 -14.85
CA SER A 50 31.26 -1.09 -15.33
C SER A 50 29.89 -1.79 -15.37
N LEU A 51 29.01 -1.48 -14.42
CA LEU A 51 27.69 -2.09 -14.29
C LEU A 51 26.68 -1.09 -13.73
N VAL A 52 25.46 -1.10 -14.24
CA VAL A 52 24.31 -0.40 -13.65
C VAL A 52 23.12 -1.34 -13.57
N ARG A 53 22.55 -1.48 -12.38
CA ARG A 53 21.34 -2.27 -12.11
C ARG A 53 20.33 -1.42 -11.36
N ILE A 54 19.06 -1.74 -11.54
CA ILE A 54 17.96 -1.16 -10.79
C ILE A 54 17.01 -2.25 -10.31
N CYS A 55 16.51 -2.11 -9.10
CA CYS A 55 15.42 -2.93 -8.59
C CYS A 55 14.49 -2.13 -7.68
N LEU A 56 13.28 -2.64 -7.48
CA LEU A 56 12.35 -2.16 -6.48
C LEU A 56 12.48 -3.03 -5.22
N GLN A 57 12.78 -2.42 -4.08
CA GLN A 57 12.84 -3.11 -2.81
C GLN A 57 11.66 -2.71 -1.93
N ARG A 58 11.01 -3.70 -1.33
CA ARG A 58 10.03 -3.53 -0.25
C ARG A 58 10.77 -3.66 1.07
N ARG A 59 10.59 -2.69 1.96
CA ARG A 59 11.02 -2.78 3.35
C ARG A 59 9.82 -2.85 4.27
N GLU A 60 9.82 -3.85 5.15
CA GLU A 60 8.80 -4.00 6.17
C GLU A 60 9.46 -3.97 7.55
N THR A 61 8.84 -3.28 8.51
CA THR A 61 9.29 -3.32 9.90
C THR A 61 8.12 -3.44 10.84
N ILE A 62 8.26 -4.22 11.92
CA ILE A 62 7.29 -4.30 13.00
C ILE A 62 7.97 -4.07 14.36
N HIS A 63 7.25 -3.40 15.25
CA HIS A 63 7.61 -3.20 16.64
C HIS A 63 6.33 -3.21 17.50
N PRO A 64 5.74 -4.39 17.78
CA PRO A 64 4.43 -4.51 18.40
C PRO A 64 4.29 -3.72 19.72
N ASP A 65 5.36 -3.68 20.51
CA ASP A 65 5.41 -2.99 21.81
C ASP A 65 5.74 -1.49 21.72
N ALA A 66 5.76 -0.86 20.54
CA ALA A 66 6.23 0.53 20.37
C ALA A 66 5.37 1.55 21.12
N ASP A 67 4.08 1.23 21.29
CA ASP A 67 3.07 2.02 22.01
C ASP A 67 3.17 1.89 23.54
N SER A 68 3.79 0.82 24.04
CA SER A 68 3.80 0.51 25.47
C SER A 68 5.00 1.14 26.16
N ILE A 69 4.79 2.19 26.95
CA ILE A 69 5.85 2.85 27.73
C ILE A 69 6.55 1.85 28.67
N ALA A 70 5.80 0.91 29.26
CA ALA A 70 6.33 -0.10 30.17
C ALA A 70 7.13 -1.21 29.46
N LYS A 71 6.81 -1.53 28.20
CA LYS A 71 7.43 -2.64 27.45
C LYS A 71 8.36 -2.20 26.34
N ARG A 72 8.49 -0.89 26.05
CA ARG A 72 9.35 -0.40 24.95
C ARG A 72 10.81 -0.87 25.04
N HIS A 73 11.33 -1.10 26.24
CA HIS A 73 12.72 -1.57 26.46
C HIS A 73 12.85 -3.06 26.84
N LEU A 74 11.73 -3.74 27.12
CA LEU A 74 11.69 -5.13 27.60
C LEU A 74 10.88 -6.07 26.67
N GLY A 75 10.24 -5.52 25.65
CA GLY A 75 9.37 -6.19 24.70
C GLY A 75 10.13 -6.85 23.55
N ALA A 76 9.37 -7.45 22.63
CA ALA A 76 9.96 -8.13 21.47
C ALA A 76 10.76 -7.13 20.61
N PRO A 77 11.98 -7.49 20.17
CA PRO A 77 12.81 -6.60 19.39
C PRO A 77 12.15 -6.26 18.04
N ARG A 78 12.51 -5.09 17.50
CA ARG A 78 12.11 -4.68 16.15
C ARG A 78 12.49 -5.77 15.14
N ARG A 79 11.55 -6.20 14.32
CA ARG A 79 11.85 -7.04 13.15
C ARG A 79 11.79 -6.20 11.90
N GLU A 80 12.72 -6.46 10.99
CA GLU A 80 12.83 -5.79 9.69
C GLU A 80 13.13 -6.83 8.62
N THR A 81 12.48 -6.70 7.47
CA THR A 81 12.75 -7.49 6.27
C THR A 81 12.90 -6.56 5.07
N THR A 82 13.68 -7.00 4.09
CA THR A 82 13.84 -6.32 2.81
C THR A 82 13.74 -7.34 1.70
N ASP A 83 12.78 -7.17 0.80
CA ASP A 83 12.49 -8.11 -0.28
C ASP A 83 12.54 -7.40 -1.63
N LEU A 84 12.95 -8.14 -2.66
CA LEU A 84 12.86 -7.69 -4.05
C LEU A 84 11.40 -7.76 -4.50
N VAL A 85 10.91 -6.71 -5.14
CA VAL A 85 9.59 -6.70 -5.78
C VAL A 85 9.76 -6.89 -7.28
N GLY A 86 9.15 -7.94 -7.84
CA GLY A 86 9.31 -8.27 -9.24
C GLY A 86 10.72 -8.76 -9.55
N LYS A 87 11.42 -8.08 -10.47
CA LYS A 87 12.74 -8.48 -10.97
C LYS A 87 13.73 -7.32 -10.90
N GLU A 88 15.00 -7.66 -10.65
CA GLU A 88 16.10 -6.73 -10.87
C GLU A 88 16.37 -6.60 -12.38
N GLN A 89 16.56 -5.38 -12.85
CA GLN A 89 16.89 -5.08 -14.23
C GLN A 89 18.36 -4.65 -14.36
N LEU A 90 19.07 -5.31 -15.27
CA LEU A 90 20.39 -4.87 -15.73
C LEU A 90 20.20 -3.78 -16.79
N LEU A 91 20.64 -2.55 -16.49
CA LEU A 91 20.51 -1.41 -17.40
C LEU A 91 21.75 -1.21 -18.27
N PHE A 92 22.93 -1.48 -17.70
CA PHE A 92 24.19 -1.31 -18.40
C PHE A 92 25.23 -2.31 -17.90
N ARG A 93 26.03 -2.82 -18.82
CA ARG A 93 27.25 -3.59 -18.55
C ARG A 93 28.28 -3.23 -19.62
N CYS A 94 29.53 -3.02 -19.21
CA CYS A 94 30.63 -2.81 -20.15
C CYS A 94 30.78 -4.00 -21.12
N SER A 95 31.30 -3.72 -22.32
CA SER A 95 31.62 -4.77 -23.29
C SER A 95 32.66 -5.74 -22.74
N SER A 96 32.56 -7.02 -23.11
CA SER A 96 33.52 -8.05 -22.73
C SER A 96 34.97 -7.61 -22.96
N GLY A 97 35.84 -7.81 -21.96
CA GLY A 97 37.26 -7.44 -22.01
C GLY A 97 37.57 -6.00 -21.58
N LYS A 98 36.57 -5.14 -21.35
CA LYS A 98 36.77 -3.81 -20.73
C LYS A 98 36.42 -3.84 -19.24
N GLU A 99 37.27 -3.23 -18.41
CA GLU A 99 37.00 -3.11 -16.97
C GLU A 99 35.87 -2.10 -16.69
N ALA A 100 35.90 -0.93 -17.34
CA ALA A 100 34.88 0.11 -17.20
C ALA A 100 34.90 1.04 -18.42
N GLU A 101 33.77 1.69 -18.69
CA GLU A 101 33.67 2.80 -19.64
C GLU A 101 33.82 4.14 -18.91
N ARG A 102 34.50 5.11 -19.52
CA ARG A 102 34.69 6.45 -18.94
C ARG A 102 33.50 7.34 -19.34
N ILE A 103 32.51 7.42 -18.47
CA ILE A 103 31.22 8.08 -18.72
C ILE A 103 31.27 9.55 -18.30
N ILE A 104 30.83 10.43 -19.20
CA ILE A 104 30.54 11.84 -18.91
C ILE A 104 29.06 12.05 -18.58
N ALA A 105 28.17 11.44 -19.33
CA ALA A 105 26.74 11.45 -19.03
C ALA A 105 26.13 10.12 -19.47
N MET A 106 25.21 9.59 -18.68
CA MET A 106 24.52 8.34 -19.00
C MET A 106 23.09 8.43 -18.50
N ASP A 107 22.13 8.24 -19.41
CA ASP A 107 20.70 8.17 -19.13
C ASP A 107 20.18 6.81 -19.60
N LEU A 108 19.75 6.00 -18.64
CA LEU A 108 19.33 4.62 -18.88
C LEU A 108 17.83 4.46 -18.56
N PRO A 109 16.97 4.38 -19.59
CA PRO A 109 15.55 4.11 -19.40
C PRO A 109 15.30 2.73 -18.78
N PHE A 110 14.25 2.61 -17.96
CA PHE A 110 13.85 1.37 -17.31
C PHE A 110 12.33 1.25 -17.21
N VAL A 111 11.84 0.00 -17.15
CA VAL A 111 10.47 -0.34 -16.77
C VAL A 111 10.54 -1.50 -15.78
N LEU A 112 10.04 -1.29 -14.56
CA LEU A 112 9.91 -2.34 -13.55
C LEU A 112 8.43 -2.68 -13.37
N PHE A 113 8.01 -3.85 -13.86
CA PHE A 113 6.65 -4.32 -13.64
C PHE A 113 6.42 -4.66 -12.17
N ILE A 114 5.33 -4.13 -11.62
CA ILE A 114 4.86 -4.47 -10.29
C ILE A 114 4.07 -5.77 -10.41
N PRO A 115 4.37 -6.81 -9.61
CA PRO A 115 3.62 -8.06 -9.68
C PRO A 115 2.11 -7.84 -9.55
N PHE A 116 1.37 -8.39 -10.50
CA PHE A 116 -0.08 -8.33 -10.56
C PHE A 116 -0.66 -9.74 -10.71
N GLY A 117 -1.77 -10.02 -10.02
CA GLY A 117 -2.41 -11.34 -10.02
C GLY A 117 -1.93 -12.30 -8.92
N ARG A 118 -2.51 -13.50 -8.87
CA ARG A 118 -2.23 -14.54 -7.87
C ARG A 118 -1.02 -15.42 -8.26
N GLY A 119 0.06 -14.82 -8.73
CA GLY A 119 1.21 -15.55 -9.27
C GLY A 119 2.23 -15.93 -8.20
N GLY A 120 2.34 -17.23 -7.87
CA GLY A 120 3.49 -17.84 -7.18
C GLY A 120 3.53 -17.68 -5.65
N GLU A 121 4.05 -18.71 -4.95
CA GLU A 121 4.29 -18.64 -3.49
C GLU A 121 5.44 -17.68 -3.12
N GLU A 122 6.38 -17.44 -4.06
CA GLU A 122 7.53 -16.55 -3.91
C GLU A 122 7.11 -15.12 -3.56
N SER A 123 7.69 -14.56 -2.50
CA SER A 123 7.41 -13.19 -2.00
C SER A 123 7.52 -12.13 -3.10
N ASN A 124 8.47 -12.27 -4.00
CA ASN A 124 8.75 -11.30 -5.07
C ASN A 124 7.71 -11.27 -6.19
N ARG A 125 6.81 -12.27 -6.24
CA ARG A 125 5.72 -12.38 -7.25
C ARG A 125 4.33 -12.10 -6.67
N ARG A 126 4.21 -12.01 -5.34
CA ARG A 126 2.97 -11.61 -4.67
C ARG A 126 2.68 -10.14 -4.98
N ILE A 127 1.39 -9.81 -5.07
CA ILE A 127 0.94 -8.41 -5.20
C ILE A 127 1.44 -7.66 -3.96
N PRO A 128 2.29 -6.64 -4.12
CA PRO A 128 2.84 -5.93 -2.98
C PRO A 128 1.72 -5.23 -2.19
N PRO A 129 1.79 -5.16 -0.85
CA PRO A 129 0.90 -4.33 -0.04
C PRO A 129 1.08 -2.83 -0.38
N ALA A 130 0.14 -1.99 0.04
CA ALA A 130 0.32 -0.54 -0.06
C ALA A 130 1.34 -0.06 0.98
N SER A 131 2.01 1.05 0.68
CA SER A 131 2.86 1.75 1.65
C SER A 131 2.00 2.23 2.81
N LEU A 132 2.41 1.93 4.04
CA LEU A 132 1.66 2.20 5.25
C LEU A 132 2.63 2.44 6.42
N GLN A 133 2.28 3.40 7.28
CA GLN A 133 2.93 3.60 8.57
C GLN A 133 1.86 3.68 9.64
N LEU A 134 1.83 2.70 10.55
CA LEU A 134 0.93 2.73 11.70
C LEU A 134 1.42 3.72 12.78
N PRO A 135 0.54 4.18 13.68
CA PRO A 135 0.91 4.99 14.83
C PRO A 135 2.07 4.39 15.63
N SER A 136 2.91 5.27 16.16
CA SER A 136 4.15 4.94 16.89
C SER A 136 5.11 3.99 16.14
N ARG A 137 4.93 3.80 14.82
CA ARG A 137 5.76 2.91 13.99
C ARG A 137 5.67 1.44 14.44
N THR A 138 4.49 1.03 14.93
CA THR A 138 4.23 -0.37 15.29
C THR A 138 4.32 -1.31 14.10
N ALA A 139 3.95 -0.84 12.90
CA ALA A 139 4.22 -1.48 11.62
C ALA A 139 4.51 -0.43 10.54
N GLU A 140 5.44 -0.74 9.64
CA GLU A 140 5.79 0.09 8.48
C GLU A 140 5.99 -0.81 7.25
N THR A 141 5.43 -0.42 6.12
CA THR A 141 5.79 -0.95 4.80
C THR A 141 6.03 0.20 3.84
N TYR A 142 7.19 0.21 3.18
CA TYR A 142 7.55 1.23 2.19
C TYR A 142 8.46 0.65 1.11
N TYR A 143 8.62 1.40 0.01
CA TYR A 143 9.39 0.95 -1.14
C TYR A 143 10.46 1.94 -1.53
N GLU A 144 11.57 1.39 -2.04
CA GLU A 144 12.71 2.14 -2.54
C GLU A 144 13.13 1.57 -3.89
N LEU A 145 13.33 2.44 -4.88
CA LEU A 145 14.15 2.10 -6.04
C LEU A 145 15.61 2.10 -5.60
N VAL A 146 16.28 0.99 -5.84
CA VAL A 146 17.70 0.83 -5.51
C VAL A 146 18.48 0.74 -6.80
N VAL A 147 19.24 1.80 -7.09
CA VAL A 147 20.18 1.84 -8.20
C VAL A 147 21.54 1.42 -7.69
N THR A 148 22.09 0.35 -8.27
CA THR A 148 23.43 -0.13 -7.98
C THR A 148 24.36 0.22 -9.13
N VAL A 149 25.38 1.03 -8.85
CA VAL A 149 26.41 1.42 -9.82
C VAL A 149 27.74 0.82 -9.40
N GLN A 150 28.32 -0.01 -10.26
CA GLN A 150 29.69 -0.50 -10.11
C GLN A 150 30.64 0.41 -10.89
N GLN A 151 31.69 0.87 -10.21
CA GLN A 151 32.74 1.71 -10.76
C GLN A 151 34.08 0.98 -10.76
N GLY A 152 34.66 0.79 -11.95
CA GLY A 152 35.84 -0.06 -12.13
C GLY A 152 35.58 -1.51 -11.69
N HIS A 153 36.63 -2.18 -11.21
CA HIS A 153 36.57 -3.58 -10.81
C HIS A 153 35.73 -3.86 -9.55
N SER A 154 35.86 -3.04 -8.50
CA SER A 154 35.38 -3.42 -7.14
C SER A 154 34.44 -2.42 -6.45
N ASN A 155 34.41 -1.15 -6.86
CA ASN A 155 33.66 -0.14 -6.10
C ASN A 155 32.18 -0.20 -6.47
N GLN A 156 31.35 -0.72 -5.56
CA GLN A 156 29.90 -0.77 -5.75
C GLN A 156 29.20 0.24 -4.84
N TYR A 157 28.39 1.11 -5.44
CA TYR A 157 27.60 2.11 -4.74
C TYR A 157 26.11 1.85 -4.93
N LYS A 158 25.33 1.99 -3.86
CA LYS A 158 23.87 1.86 -3.86
C LYS A 158 23.23 3.20 -3.56
N TYR A 159 22.24 3.58 -4.37
CA TYR A 159 21.48 4.81 -4.24
C TYR A 159 20.00 4.44 -4.10
N THR A 160 19.33 4.95 -3.06
CA THR A 160 17.93 4.63 -2.78
C THR A 160 17.04 5.84 -3.04
N PHE A 161 15.88 5.60 -3.67
CA PHE A 161 14.89 6.62 -3.98
C PHE A 161 13.52 6.13 -3.53
N PRO A 162 12.81 6.87 -2.64
CA PRO A 162 11.52 6.41 -2.12
C PRO A 162 10.45 6.42 -3.22
N ILE A 163 9.68 5.33 -3.31
CA ILE A 163 8.50 5.23 -4.17
C ILE A 163 7.31 4.81 -3.32
N PRO A 164 6.39 5.72 -2.98
CA PRO A 164 5.16 5.31 -2.30
C PRO A 164 4.29 4.49 -3.25
N LEU A 165 3.78 3.36 -2.78
CA LEU A 165 2.83 2.51 -3.51
C LEU A 165 1.45 2.56 -2.86
N GLN A 166 0.43 2.82 -3.66
CA GLN A 166 -0.98 2.69 -3.26
C GLN A 166 -1.60 1.47 -3.92
N ARG A 167 -2.63 0.90 -3.29
CA ARG A 167 -3.38 -0.23 -3.83
C ARG A 167 -4.82 0.17 -4.12
N TYR A 168 -5.34 -0.39 -5.20
CA TYR A 168 -6.66 -0.07 -5.73
C TYR A 168 -7.52 -1.31 -5.92
N ASP A 169 -7.12 -2.47 -5.38
CA ASP A 169 -7.93 -3.69 -5.45
C ASP A 169 -9.04 -3.75 -4.38
N THR A 170 -9.02 -2.84 -3.40
CA THR A 170 -10.00 -2.78 -2.30
C THR A 170 -11.10 -1.73 -2.51
N LEU A 171 -11.14 -1.05 -3.66
CA LEU A 171 -12.08 0.04 -3.94
C LEU A 171 -13.54 -0.39 -3.75
N SER A 172 -14.31 0.40 -3.01
CA SER A 172 -15.70 0.09 -2.67
C SER A 172 -16.65 0.07 -3.88
N THR A 173 -16.22 0.63 -5.01
CA THR A 173 -16.94 0.66 -6.28
C THR A 173 -16.93 -0.67 -7.03
N PHE A 174 -16.00 -1.60 -6.72
CA PHE A 174 -15.99 -2.89 -7.41
C PHE A 174 -17.22 -3.74 -7.09
N GLY A 175 -17.81 -4.32 -8.13
CA GLY A 175 -19.01 -5.14 -8.03
C GLY A 175 -18.88 -6.34 -7.08
N MET A 176 -17.66 -6.83 -6.80
CA MET A 176 -17.45 -7.90 -5.82
C MET A 176 -17.80 -7.48 -4.39
N TYR A 177 -17.59 -6.20 -4.05
CA TYR A 177 -17.87 -5.64 -2.73
C TYR A 177 -19.31 -5.18 -2.55
N ASN A 178 -20.04 -4.98 -3.65
CA ASN A 178 -21.44 -4.55 -3.69
C ASN A 178 -22.42 -5.73 -3.73
N LYS A 179 -22.00 -6.90 -3.25
CA LYS A 179 -22.86 -8.07 -3.06
C LYS A 179 -23.31 -8.13 -1.60
N PRO A 180 -24.63 -8.22 -1.34
CA PRO A 180 -25.13 -8.33 0.01
C PRO A 180 -24.62 -9.60 0.71
N GLU A 181 -24.14 -9.45 1.94
CA GLU A 181 -23.78 -10.56 2.81
C GLU A 181 -24.84 -10.73 3.90
N SER A 182 -25.40 -11.93 4.01
CA SER A 182 -26.37 -12.28 5.04
C SER A 182 -25.84 -13.39 5.94
N LYS A 183 -26.07 -13.25 7.24
CA LYS A 183 -25.76 -14.29 8.23
C LYS A 183 -26.89 -14.45 9.22
N LEU A 184 -27.09 -15.67 9.70
CA LEU A 184 -28.05 -16.02 10.73
C LEU A 184 -27.31 -16.80 11.82
N VAL A 185 -27.38 -16.34 13.07
CA VAL A 185 -26.73 -17.00 14.21
C VAL A 185 -27.66 -17.10 15.41
N THR A 186 -27.34 -18.01 16.33
CA THR A 186 -28.04 -18.22 17.61
C THR A 186 -27.02 -18.73 18.62
N ASN A 187 -27.16 -18.36 19.90
CA ASN A 187 -26.28 -18.81 20.97
C ASN A 187 -26.93 -19.82 21.93
N ASP A 188 -28.24 -19.71 22.17
CA ASP A 188 -29.00 -20.56 23.11
C ASP A 188 -30.30 -21.12 22.51
N ASN A 189 -30.49 -20.97 21.19
CA ASN A 189 -31.68 -21.40 20.44
C ASN A 189 -32.98 -20.72 20.87
N ILE A 190 -32.94 -19.63 21.64
CA ILE A 190 -34.15 -18.88 22.03
C ILE A 190 -34.43 -17.76 21.02
N VAL A 191 -33.39 -17.06 20.57
CA VAL A 191 -33.47 -15.94 19.63
C VAL A 191 -32.45 -16.13 18.51
N HIS A 192 -32.90 -15.95 17.27
CA HIS A 192 -32.02 -15.92 16.10
C HIS A 192 -31.71 -14.47 15.71
N LEU A 193 -30.43 -14.18 15.46
CA LEU A 193 -29.94 -12.92 14.94
C LEU A 193 -29.58 -13.09 13.46
N GLY A 194 -30.40 -12.50 12.60
CA GLY A 194 -30.16 -12.34 11.18
C GLY A 194 -29.60 -10.95 10.87
N ILE A 195 -28.61 -10.87 9.99
CA ILE A 195 -28.08 -9.61 9.46
C ILE A 195 -28.09 -9.64 7.94
N ASN A 196 -28.21 -8.47 7.33
CA ASN A 196 -27.95 -8.24 5.92
C ASN A 196 -27.11 -6.96 5.77
N LEU A 197 -25.89 -7.14 5.26
CA LEU A 197 -24.90 -6.11 5.01
C LEU A 197 -24.86 -5.89 3.47
N PRO A 198 -25.30 -4.75 2.94
CA PRO A 198 -25.49 -4.56 1.49
C PRO A 198 -24.19 -4.51 0.69
N ARG A 199 -23.11 -4.03 1.32
CA ARG A 199 -21.74 -4.00 0.77
C ARG A 199 -20.73 -4.26 1.87
N TRP A 200 -19.54 -4.70 1.53
CA TRP A 200 -18.54 -5.08 2.53
C TRP A 200 -17.16 -4.44 2.31
N SER A 201 -17.07 -3.38 1.49
CA SER A 201 -15.92 -2.49 1.42
C SER A 201 -16.31 -1.04 1.72
N TYR A 202 -15.52 -0.35 2.55
CA TYR A 202 -15.80 0.99 3.08
C TYR A 202 -14.54 1.84 3.14
N GLY A 203 -14.67 3.12 2.80
CA GLY A 203 -13.62 4.13 2.93
C GLY A 203 -13.80 5.07 4.14
N PRO A 204 -12.90 6.07 4.31
CA PRO A 204 -13.10 7.17 5.23
C PRO A 204 -14.45 7.86 5.01
N LYS A 205 -15.18 8.16 6.09
CA LYS A 205 -16.52 8.81 6.09
C LYS A 205 -17.63 8.02 5.39
N ASP A 206 -17.36 6.82 4.88
CA ASP A 206 -18.39 5.99 4.28
C ASP A 206 -19.39 5.52 5.35
N PRO A 207 -20.70 5.58 5.07
CA PRO A 207 -21.70 5.02 5.97
C PRO A 207 -21.70 3.49 5.87
N ILE A 208 -21.62 2.85 7.03
CA ILE A 208 -21.81 1.41 7.22
C ILE A 208 -23.22 1.20 7.75
N THR A 209 -24.13 0.68 6.94
CA THR A 209 -25.52 0.40 7.34
C THR A 209 -25.81 -1.09 7.30
N VAL A 210 -26.38 -1.63 8.38
CA VAL A 210 -26.77 -3.04 8.49
C VAL A 210 -28.24 -3.17 8.81
N TYR A 211 -28.91 -4.02 8.06
CA TYR A 211 -30.24 -4.49 8.41
C TYR A 211 -30.13 -5.64 9.40
N ILE A 212 -30.80 -5.52 10.54
CA ILE A 212 -30.78 -6.49 11.64
C ILE A 212 -32.19 -7.02 11.83
N LYS A 213 -32.33 -8.35 11.86
CA LYS A 213 -33.57 -9.04 12.15
C LYS A 213 -33.37 -10.02 13.31
N LEU A 214 -34.07 -9.79 14.41
CA LEU A 214 -34.17 -10.70 15.53
C LEU A 214 -35.49 -11.46 15.40
N SER A 215 -35.43 -12.79 15.39
CA SER A 215 -36.64 -13.62 15.36
C SER A 215 -36.67 -14.58 16.55
N PRO A 216 -37.80 -14.71 17.25
CA PRO A 216 -37.96 -15.73 18.28
C PRO A 216 -37.88 -17.12 17.65
N ASN A 217 -37.31 -18.09 18.37
CA ASN A 217 -37.46 -19.49 17.97
C ASN A 217 -38.90 -19.96 18.26
N LEU A 218 -39.56 -20.51 17.24
CA LEU A 218 -40.94 -20.99 17.31
C LEU A 218 -41.09 -22.17 18.28
N ASP A 219 -40.07 -23.03 18.39
CA ASP A 219 -40.07 -24.19 19.29
C ASP A 219 -40.06 -23.75 20.78
N TRP A 220 -39.56 -22.54 21.05
CA TRP A 220 -39.41 -21.99 22.41
C TRP A 220 -40.18 -20.68 22.59
N LEU A 221 -41.26 -20.48 21.83
CA LEU A 221 -41.97 -19.20 21.74
C LEU A 221 -42.39 -18.64 23.12
N SER A 222 -42.82 -19.49 24.04
CA SER A 222 -43.22 -19.10 25.41
C SER A 222 -42.06 -18.49 26.22
N LYS A 223 -40.83 -18.98 26.01
CA LYS A 223 -39.60 -18.42 26.61
C LYS A 223 -39.13 -17.20 25.82
N ALA A 224 -39.14 -17.28 24.49
CA ALA A 224 -38.67 -16.21 23.62
C ALA A 224 -39.45 -14.89 23.82
N LYS A 225 -40.79 -14.93 23.98
CA LYS A 225 -41.63 -13.75 24.26
C LYS A 225 -41.29 -13.04 25.59
N ARG A 226 -40.61 -13.73 26.53
CA ARG A 226 -40.16 -13.14 27.80
C ARG A 226 -38.83 -12.42 27.68
N VAL A 227 -38.06 -12.70 26.62
CA VAL A 227 -36.78 -12.06 26.36
C VAL A 227 -37.00 -10.58 26.04
N THR A 228 -36.17 -9.72 26.63
CA THR A 228 -36.17 -8.28 26.34
C THR A 228 -34.91 -7.93 25.57
N ILE A 229 -35.07 -7.23 24.44
CA ILE A 229 -33.97 -6.64 23.68
C ILE A 229 -33.58 -5.35 24.38
N GLU A 230 -32.43 -5.33 25.04
CA GLU A 230 -32.00 -4.17 25.81
C GLU A 230 -31.41 -3.10 24.89
N LYS A 231 -30.40 -3.49 24.11
CA LYS A 231 -29.66 -2.61 23.20
C LYS A 231 -28.99 -3.43 22.11
N ILE A 232 -28.71 -2.76 21.00
CA ILE A 232 -27.93 -3.30 19.89
C ILE A 232 -26.69 -2.42 19.73
N THR A 233 -25.52 -3.05 19.65
CA THR A 233 -24.23 -2.37 19.52
C THR A 233 -23.58 -2.78 18.22
N LEU A 234 -23.25 -1.81 17.38
CA LEU A 234 -22.32 -1.95 16.27
C LEU A 234 -20.94 -1.51 16.73
N THR A 235 -19.90 -2.24 16.36
CA THR A 235 -18.50 -1.87 16.61
C THR A 235 -17.66 -2.30 15.45
N VAL A 236 -16.82 -1.40 14.93
CA VAL A 236 -15.78 -1.76 13.98
C VAL A 236 -14.51 -2.09 14.76
N GLU A 237 -14.05 -3.31 14.61
CA GLU A 237 -12.79 -3.80 15.19
C GLU A 237 -11.71 -3.85 14.10
N GLU A 238 -10.55 -3.29 14.40
CA GLU A 238 -9.31 -3.52 13.69
C GLU A 238 -8.53 -4.62 14.42
N GLU A 239 -8.18 -5.69 13.71
CA GLU A 239 -7.32 -6.75 14.19
C GLU A 239 -5.98 -6.70 13.46
N ILE A 240 -4.93 -6.32 14.18
CA ILE A 240 -3.55 -6.34 13.68
C ILE A 240 -2.90 -7.63 14.18
N THR A 241 -2.55 -8.51 13.25
CA THR A 241 -1.74 -9.70 13.52
C THR A 241 -0.30 -9.42 13.13
N PHE A 242 0.62 -9.43 14.08
CA PHE A 242 2.06 -9.35 13.83
C PHE A 242 2.65 -10.74 13.67
N ASN A 243 3.65 -10.87 12.79
CA ASN A 243 4.32 -12.11 12.45
C ASN A 243 3.36 -13.25 12.06
N PRO A 244 2.43 -13.03 11.10
CA PRO A 244 1.36 -13.98 10.79
C PRO A 244 1.86 -15.32 10.24
N GLU A 245 3.01 -15.35 9.56
CA GLU A 245 3.60 -16.56 8.94
C GLU A 245 4.67 -17.23 9.83
N GLY A 246 5.00 -16.68 11.01
CA GLY A 246 6.04 -17.22 11.90
C GLY A 246 5.49 -17.96 13.12
N ASP A 247 6.40 -18.49 13.95
CA ASP A 247 6.06 -19.42 15.05
C ASP A 247 5.20 -18.80 16.16
N GLU A 248 5.30 -17.49 16.39
CA GLU A 248 4.56 -16.77 17.44
C GLU A 248 3.82 -15.56 16.86
N PRO A 249 2.62 -15.74 16.28
CA PRO A 249 1.79 -14.63 15.85
C PRO A 249 1.16 -13.93 17.06
N THR A 250 1.25 -12.60 17.11
CA THR A 250 0.62 -11.79 18.17
C THR A 250 -0.49 -10.94 17.59
N LYS A 251 -1.62 -10.86 18.30
CA LYS A 251 -2.82 -10.14 17.85
C LYS A 251 -3.11 -8.96 18.75
N LYS A 252 -3.38 -7.81 18.14
CA LYS A 252 -3.87 -6.59 18.79
C LYS A 252 -5.21 -6.21 18.19
N ILE A 253 -6.23 -6.09 19.03
CA ILE A 253 -7.59 -5.70 18.61
C ILE A 253 -7.86 -4.30 19.11
N ASN A 254 -8.11 -3.37 18.19
CA ASN A 254 -8.51 -2.00 18.47
C ASN A 254 -9.98 -1.80 18.09
N ARG A 255 -10.73 -1.07 18.92
CA ARG A 255 -12.10 -0.65 18.59
C ARG A 255 -12.04 0.72 17.93
N VAL A 256 -12.32 0.75 16.63
CA VAL A 256 -12.15 1.92 15.77
C VAL A 256 -13.35 2.86 15.89
N SER A 257 -14.56 2.29 15.85
CA SER A 257 -15.80 3.03 16.01
C SER A 257 -16.85 2.17 16.71
N LYS A 258 -17.80 2.81 17.38
CA LYS A 258 -18.86 2.14 18.13
C LYS A 258 -20.13 2.96 18.11
N GLN A 259 -21.26 2.30 17.84
CA GLN A 259 -22.59 2.87 17.96
C GLN A 259 -23.48 1.95 18.77
N THR A 260 -24.28 2.50 19.67
CA THR A 260 -25.19 1.72 20.52
C THR A 260 -26.59 2.31 20.42
N GLN A 261 -27.54 1.50 19.99
CA GLN A 261 -28.96 1.85 19.97
C GLN A 261 -29.67 1.15 21.15
N PRO A 262 -30.17 1.90 22.13
CA PRO A 262 -31.07 1.33 23.13
C PRO A 262 -32.42 0.96 22.48
N VAL A 263 -32.93 -0.24 22.77
CA VAL A 263 -34.20 -0.75 22.22
C VAL A 263 -35.25 -0.92 23.32
N LYS A 264 -34.87 -1.54 24.45
CA LYS A 264 -35.70 -1.76 25.64
C LYS A 264 -37.11 -2.32 25.34
N THR A 265 -37.21 -3.28 24.43
CA THR A 265 -38.49 -3.84 23.97
C THR A 265 -38.52 -5.36 24.14
N LYS A 266 -39.64 -5.92 24.62
CA LYS A 266 -39.83 -7.38 24.68
C LYS A 266 -39.88 -7.97 23.27
N MET A 267 -39.37 -9.19 23.10
CA MET A 267 -39.32 -9.87 21.82
C MET A 267 -40.73 -10.02 21.21
N PRO A 268 -41.03 -9.37 20.07
CA PRO A 268 -42.32 -9.52 19.39
C PRO A 268 -42.46 -10.90 18.75
N GLU A 269 -43.69 -11.38 18.59
CA GLU A 269 -43.98 -12.66 17.93
C GLU A 269 -43.54 -12.67 16.45
N ALA A 270 -43.75 -11.55 15.76
CA ALA A 270 -43.29 -11.36 14.38
C ALA A 270 -41.76 -11.16 14.26
N GLY A 271 -41.05 -11.09 15.39
CA GLY A 271 -39.66 -10.64 15.46
C GLY A 271 -39.50 -9.13 15.50
N TYR A 272 -38.27 -8.69 15.70
CA TYR A 272 -37.86 -7.29 15.71
C TYR A 272 -36.90 -7.03 14.55
N ALA A 273 -37.14 -6.00 13.76
CA ALA A 273 -36.26 -5.61 12.65
C ALA A 273 -35.92 -4.13 12.74
N THR A 274 -34.66 -3.79 12.46
CA THR A 274 -34.18 -2.40 12.44
C THR A 274 -33.00 -2.25 11.50
N ASN A 275 -32.77 -1.03 11.04
CA ASN A 275 -31.51 -0.64 10.43
C ASN A 275 -30.68 0.12 11.47
N ILE A 276 -29.39 -0.18 11.54
CA ILE A 276 -28.43 0.60 12.31
C ILE A 276 -27.26 0.90 11.39
N GLY A 277 -26.80 2.13 11.40
CA GLY A 277 -25.57 2.49 10.70
C GLY A 277 -24.66 3.34 11.56
N LEU A 278 -23.39 3.40 11.16
CA LEU A 278 -22.35 4.26 11.70
C LEU A 278 -21.41 4.66 10.56
N ASP A 279 -20.74 5.80 10.68
CA ASP A 279 -19.76 6.23 9.68
C ASP A 279 -18.36 5.71 10.04
N PHE A 280 -17.61 5.26 9.04
CA PHE A 280 -16.22 4.88 9.26
C PHE A 280 -15.38 6.14 9.53
N PRO A 281 -14.53 6.16 10.57
CA PRO A 281 -13.82 7.39 10.94
C PRO A 281 -12.83 7.83 9.86
N SER A 282 -12.63 9.14 9.80
CA SER A 282 -11.64 9.79 8.96
C SER A 282 -10.83 10.78 9.81
N LYS A 283 -9.59 10.99 9.42
CA LYS A 283 -8.64 11.91 10.00
C LYS A 283 -8.54 13.14 9.12
N ASP A 284 -8.65 14.31 9.74
CA ASP A 284 -8.28 15.55 9.06
C ASP A 284 -6.76 15.60 8.85
N LEU A 285 -6.35 15.77 7.59
CA LEU A 285 -4.95 15.87 7.20
C LEU A 285 -4.38 17.26 7.47
N ARG A 286 -5.24 18.24 7.74
CA ARG A 286 -4.86 19.60 8.10
C ARG A 286 -4.53 19.68 9.58
N ASP A 287 -3.55 20.51 9.92
CA ASP A 287 -3.31 20.88 11.30
C ASP A 287 -4.31 21.98 11.76
N PRO A 288 -4.30 22.39 13.05
CA PRO A 288 -5.25 23.39 13.56
C PRO A 288 -5.20 24.74 12.83
N ASP A 289 -4.10 25.04 12.14
CA ASP A 289 -3.93 26.25 11.32
C ASP A 289 -4.46 26.06 9.88
N GLY A 290 -5.02 24.89 9.56
CA GLY A 290 -5.57 24.54 8.26
C GLY A 290 -4.52 24.07 7.25
N VAL A 291 -3.27 23.85 7.66
CA VAL A 291 -2.17 23.51 6.77
C VAL A 291 -1.99 21.99 6.66
N VAL A 292 -1.93 21.48 5.44
CA VAL A 292 -1.57 20.07 5.20
C VAL A 292 -0.06 19.92 5.31
N ARG A 293 0.41 19.24 6.34
CA ARG A 293 1.84 18.98 6.53
C ARG A 293 2.35 18.02 5.45
N ARG A 294 3.48 18.35 4.83
CA ARG A 294 4.16 17.43 3.91
C ARG A 294 4.52 16.15 4.67
N GLY A 295 4.00 15.03 4.19
CA GLY A 295 4.35 13.71 4.68
C GLY A 295 5.79 13.32 4.34
N LYS A 296 6.23 12.18 4.87
CA LYS A 296 7.48 11.55 4.43
C LYS A 296 7.30 11.03 3.00
N PRO A 297 8.32 11.13 2.13
CA PRO A 297 8.19 10.74 0.73
C PRO A 297 7.87 9.25 0.53
N GLN A 298 8.17 8.40 1.52
CA GLN A 298 7.87 6.95 1.50
C GLN A 298 6.39 6.62 1.70
N PHE A 299 5.58 7.52 2.26
CA PHE A 299 4.23 7.21 2.74
C PHE A 299 3.21 8.20 2.19
N PRO A 300 2.18 7.73 1.48
CA PRO A 300 1.01 8.56 1.15
C PRO A 300 0.33 9.09 2.40
N LEU A 301 -0.32 10.25 2.27
CA LEU A 301 -1.16 10.82 3.32
C LEU A 301 -2.57 10.23 3.20
N TYR A 302 -2.92 9.31 4.10
CA TYR A 302 -4.25 8.71 4.14
C TYR A 302 -5.16 9.40 5.15
N GLU A 303 -6.43 9.55 4.80
CA GLU A 303 -7.48 9.99 5.73
C GLU A 303 -7.87 8.91 6.74
N VAL A 304 -7.35 7.69 6.63
CA VAL A 304 -7.56 6.61 7.60
C VAL A 304 -6.25 6.29 8.32
N THR A 305 -6.34 5.89 9.58
CA THR A 305 -5.16 5.46 10.36
C THR A 305 -4.55 4.18 9.79
N SER A 306 -5.40 3.30 9.27
CA SER A 306 -5.06 1.99 8.72
C SER A 306 -6.20 1.51 7.82
N PHE A 307 -5.89 0.49 7.01
CA PHE A 307 -6.82 -0.12 6.06
C PHE A 307 -6.49 -1.60 5.89
N THR A 308 -7.39 -2.37 5.28
CA THR A 308 -7.21 -3.82 5.12
C THR A 308 -5.99 -4.09 4.25
N THR A 309 -5.01 -4.79 4.81
CA THR A 309 -3.76 -5.11 4.10
C THR A 309 -3.10 -6.36 4.67
N THR A 310 -2.35 -7.07 3.83
CA THR A 310 -1.56 -8.24 4.21
C THR A 310 -0.12 -8.03 3.73
N SER A 311 0.80 -7.99 4.68
CA SER A 311 2.25 -7.92 4.50
C SER A 311 2.89 -9.25 4.92
N THR A 312 4.21 -9.36 4.80
CA THR A 312 4.95 -10.53 5.32
C THR A 312 5.05 -10.48 6.85
N LEU A 313 5.36 -9.32 7.42
CA LEU A 313 5.53 -9.18 8.87
C LEU A 313 4.24 -8.86 9.63
N TYR A 314 3.16 -8.45 8.97
CA TYR A 314 1.90 -8.14 9.63
C TYR A 314 0.70 -8.25 8.71
N LYS A 315 -0.49 -8.38 9.30
CA LYS A 315 -1.78 -8.41 8.63
C LYS A 315 -2.77 -7.53 9.38
N ILE A 316 -3.52 -6.71 8.67
CA ILE A 316 -4.57 -5.84 9.23
C ILE A 316 -5.91 -6.27 8.64
N GLU A 317 -6.80 -6.72 9.51
CA GLU A 317 -8.15 -7.14 9.16
C GLU A 317 -9.18 -6.30 9.91
N PHE A 318 -10.34 -6.11 9.31
CA PHE A 318 -11.43 -5.35 9.92
C PHE A 318 -12.67 -6.22 10.04
N TYR A 319 -13.40 -6.01 11.13
CA TYR A 319 -14.62 -6.75 11.42
C TYR A 319 -15.70 -5.80 11.92
N LEU A 320 -16.89 -5.94 11.36
CA LEU A 320 -18.10 -5.38 11.92
C LEU A 320 -18.68 -6.34 12.94
N VAL A 321 -18.60 -5.95 14.22
CA VAL A 321 -19.19 -6.67 15.34
C VAL A 321 -20.58 -6.12 15.63
N ILE A 322 -21.58 -6.98 15.47
CA ILE A 322 -22.98 -6.70 15.80
C ILE A 322 -23.31 -7.49 17.05
N LYS A 323 -23.45 -6.81 18.19
CA LYS A 323 -23.79 -7.41 19.48
C LYS A 323 -25.19 -6.99 19.91
N VAL A 324 -26.05 -7.97 20.19
CA VAL A 324 -27.38 -7.76 20.75
C VAL A 324 -27.37 -8.18 22.20
N ASN A 325 -27.69 -7.24 23.08
CA ASN A 325 -27.84 -7.50 24.50
C ASN A 325 -29.28 -7.89 24.82
N LEU A 326 -29.43 -9.06 25.44
CA LEU A 326 -30.72 -9.65 25.76
C LEU A 326 -30.84 -9.84 27.27
N SER A 327 -32.02 -9.56 27.82
CA SER A 327 -32.39 -9.93 29.19
C SER A 327 -33.32 -11.13 29.14
N GLY A 328 -33.03 -12.16 29.94
CA GLY A 328 -33.76 -13.44 29.93
C GLY A 328 -33.29 -14.45 28.88
N ALA A 329 -32.21 -14.16 28.15
CA ALA A 329 -31.52 -15.05 27.22
C ALA A 329 -30.02 -14.68 27.16
N ARG A 330 -29.19 -15.51 26.53
CA ARG A 330 -27.78 -15.17 26.29
C ARG A 330 -27.67 -14.09 25.21
N ASP A 331 -26.78 -13.12 25.41
CA ASP A 331 -26.38 -12.17 24.37
C ASP A 331 -26.03 -12.91 23.07
N VAL A 332 -26.37 -12.33 21.93
CA VAL A 332 -26.03 -12.88 20.61
C VAL A 332 -25.12 -11.90 19.89
N MET A 333 -24.09 -12.42 19.20
CA MET A 333 -23.15 -11.58 18.46
C MET A 333 -22.74 -12.20 17.13
N ILE A 334 -22.54 -11.34 16.13
CA ILE A 334 -21.91 -11.68 14.85
C ILE A 334 -20.65 -10.84 14.71
N ARG A 335 -19.56 -11.47 14.28
CA ARG A 335 -18.34 -10.81 13.84
C ARG A 335 -18.17 -11.03 12.34
N GLN A 336 -18.49 -10.00 11.57
CA GLN A 336 -18.53 -10.04 10.10
C GLN A 336 -17.28 -9.39 9.53
N PRO A 337 -16.41 -10.11 8.78
CA PRO A 337 -15.32 -9.48 8.04
C PRO A 337 -15.82 -8.36 7.13
N ILE A 338 -15.08 -7.24 7.10
CA ILE A 338 -15.27 -6.13 6.15
C ILE A 338 -13.90 -5.70 5.62
N VAL A 339 -13.90 -5.04 4.47
CA VAL A 339 -12.72 -4.44 3.85
C VAL A 339 -12.75 -2.94 4.07
N ILE A 340 -11.63 -2.39 4.51
CA ILE A 340 -11.42 -0.95 4.59
C ILE A 340 -10.47 -0.55 3.49
N CYS A 341 -10.88 0.40 2.64
CA CYS A 341 -10.04 1.01 1.62
C CYS A 341 -9.56 2.39 2.07
N PRO A 342 -8.40 2.86 1.59
CA PRO A 342 -7.84 4.16 1.98
C PRO A 342 -8.56 5.36 1.34
N LEU A 343 -9.43 5.14 0.36
CA LEU A 343 -10.16 6.16 -0.39
C LEU A 343 -11.64 6.14 -0.02
N ASP A 344 -12.27 7.31 0.12
CA ASP A 344 -13.72 7.39 0.33
C ASP A 344 -14.50 6.93 -0.92
N GLN A 345 -15.82 6.77 -0.79
CA GLN A 345 -16.65 6.32 -1.90
C GLN A 345 -16.60 7.26 -3.11
N GLN A 346 -16.42 8.56 -2.92
CA GLN A 346 -16.39 9.53 -4.01
C GLN A 346 -15.09 9.42 -4.80
N ALA A 347 -13.94 9.41 -4.12
CA ALA A 347 -12.63 9.16 -4.71
C ALA A 347 -12.59 7.79 -5.38
N CYS A 348 -13.18 6.74 -4.79
CA CYS A 348 -13.29 5.44 -5.43
C CYS A 348 -14.04 5.48 -6.78
N LYS A 349 -15.03 6.37 -6.94
CA LYS A 349 -15.76 6.56 -8.21
C LYS A 349 -14.92 7.33 -9.22
N GLU A 350 -14.27 8.40 -8.77
CA GLU A 350 -13.41 9.23 -9.63
C GLU A 350 -12.24 8.43 -10.22
N GLU A 351 -11.68 7.50 -9.45
CA GLU A 351 -10.61 6.62 -9.94
C GLU A 351 -11.09 5.61 -11.00
N MET A 352 -12.38 5.28 -11.08
CA MET A 352 -12.86 4.23 -12.00
C MET A 352 -12.63 4.58 -13.46
N ASP A 353 -12.88 5.84 -13.85
CA ASP A 353 -12.70 6.29 -15.23
C ASP A 353 -11.22 6.26 -15.63
N ALA A 354 -10.34 6.68 -14.70
CA ALA A 354 -8.90 6.66 -14.91
C ALA A 354 -8.33 5.23 -14.92
N ILE A 355 -8.87 4.31 -14.11
CA ILE A 355 -8.56 2.88 -14.16
C ILE A 355 -8.95 2.27 -15.50
N GLU A 356 -10.15 2.60 -16.01
CA GLU A 356 -10.61 2.09 -17.30
C GLU A 356 -9.70 2.58 -18.44
N GLN A 357 -9.33 3.86 -18.43
CA GLN A 357 -8.41 4.42 -19.41
C GLN A 357 -7.02 3.76 -19.30
N ALA A 358 -6.48 3.61 -18.09
CA ALA A 358 -5.20 2.94 -17.88
C ALA A 358 -5.21 1.47 -18.34
N ALA A 359 -6.34 0.77 -18.22
CA ALA A 359 -6.50 -0.59 -18.74
C ALA A 359 -6.52 -0.63 -20.27
N LYS A 360 -7.14 0.35 -20.93
CA LYS A 360 -7.10 0.49 -22.39
C LYS A 360 -5.67 0.74 -22.87
N ASP A 361 -4.97 1.68 -22.24
CA ASP A 361 -3.59 2.02 -22.60
C ASP A 361 -2.65 0.82 -22.38
N ALA A 362 -2.83 0.10 -21.28
CA ALA A 362 -2.06 -1.10 -20.95
C ALA A 362 -2.24 -2.23 -21.98
N SER A 363 -3.39 -2.32 -22.66
CA SER A 363 -3.62 -3.34 -23.68
C SER A 363 -2.68 -3.25 -24.89
N HIS A 364 -2.04 -2.10 -25.09
CA HIS A 364 -1.06 -1.86 -26.15
C HIS A 364 0.40 -2.10 -25.72
N VAL A 365 0.63 -2.43 -24.45
CA VAL A 365 1.98 -2.65 -23.91
C VAL A 365 2.32 -4.14 -23.96
N ASP A 366 3.43 -4.50 -24.60
CA ASP A 366 4.00 -5.84 -24.52
C ASP A 366 4.86 -5.98 -23.24
N PRO A 367 4.48 -6.79 -22.24
CA PRO A 367 5.27 -6.96 -21.02
C PRO A 367 6.61 -7.66 -21.24
N ALA A 368 6.74 -8.46 -22.30
CA ALA A 368 7.98 -9.15 -22.65
C ALA A 368 8.98 -8.23 -23.35
N ASN A 369 8.47 -7.17 -24.01
CA ASN A 369 9.28 -6.20 -24.73
C ASN A 369 8.69 -4.78 -24.59
N PRO A 370 8.76 -4.17 -23.39
CA PRO A 370 8.29 -2.81 -23.20
C PRO A 370 9.17 -1.88 -24.04
N MET A 371 8.57 -1.23 -25.06
CA MET A 371 9.26 -0.33 -25.98
C MET A 371 9.83 0.89 -25.23
N LEU A 372 11.08 0.76 -24.76
CA LEU A 372 11.79 1.81 -24.05
C LEU A 372 12.53 2.74 -25.02
N PRO A 373 12.67 4.03 -24.69
CA PRO A 373 13.58 4.92 -25.40
C PRO A 373 15.01 4.36 -25.43
N ALA A 374 15.78 4.73 -26.45
CA ALA A 374 17.18 4.33 -26.53
C ALA A 374 17.99 4.91 -25.35
N PRO A 375 18.91 4.13 -24.74
CA PRO A 375 19.80 4.65 -23.72
C PRO A 375 20.74 5.69 -24.32
N THR A 376 21.01 6.75 -23.57
CA THR A 376 22.01 7.76 -23.95
C THR A 376 23.27 7.51 -23.12
N VAL A 377 24.39 7.20 -23.78
CA VAL A 377 25.68 6.98 -23.13
C VAL A 377 26.72 7.84 -23.82
N ILE A 378 27.27 8.82 -23.10
CA ILE A 378 28.23 9.80 -23.61
C ILE A 378 29.56 9.54 -22.91
N LEU A 379 30.55 9.14 -23.70
CA LEU A 379 31.89 8.80 -23.25
C LEU A 379 32.78 10.04 -23.15
N ALA A 380 33.85 9.94 -22.38
CA ALA A 380 34.81 11.03 -22.20
C ALA A 380 35.57 11.43 -23.47
N ASN A 381 35.70 10.50 -24.42
CA ASN A 381 36.38 10.70 -25.70
C ASN A 381 35.43 11.10 -26.83
N ASP A 382 34.11 11.22 -26.57
CA ASP A 382 33.16 11.69 -27.57
C ASP A 382 33.39 13.18 -27.85
N ARG A 383 33.26 13.55 -29.14
CA ARG A 383 33.57 14.88 -29.67
C ARG A 383 32.89 16.02 -28.89
N ASP A 384 31.62 15.85 -28.53
CA ASP A 384 30.80 16.85 -27.84
C ASP A 384 30.46 16.47 -26.39
N SER A 385 31.29 15.63 -25.76
CA SER A 385 31.05 15.11 -24.42
C SER A 385 30.81 16.18 -23.36
N LEU A 386 31.58 17.28 -23.40
CA LEU A 386 31.42 18.40 -22.47
C LEU A 386 30.11 19.17 -22.68
N ARG A 387 29.60 19.25 -23.93
CA ARG A 387 28.35 19.94 -24.23
C ARG A 387 27.17 19.27 -23.55
N ALA A 388 27.21 17.94 -23.37
CA ALA A 388 26.21 17.19 -22.64
C ALA A 388 26.10 17.56 -21.14
N LEU A 389 27.13 18.22 -20.60
CA LEU A 389 27.14 18.76 -19.24
C LEU A 389 26.84 20.26 -19.20
N GLY A 390 26.50 20.88 -20.34
CA GLY A 390 26.39 22.33 -20.47
C GLY A 390 27.74 23.03 -20.32
N LEU A 391 28.84 22.39 -20.77
CA LEU A 391 30.20 22.93 -20.70
C LEU A 391 30.87 22.96 -22.09
N CYS A 392 31.84 23.85 -22.25
CA CYS A 392 32.71 23.92 -23.41
C CYS A 392 34.17 24.20 -23.01
N MET A 393 35.11 24.02 -23.95
CA MET A 393 36.51 24.38 -23.77
C MET A 393 36.78 25.77 -24.35
N VAL A 394 37.27 26.69 -23.52
CA VAL A 394 37.68 28.04 -23.94
C VAL A 394 39.05 28.34 -23.34
N GLY A 395 40.07 28.53 -24.18
CA GLY A 395 41.44 28.84 -23.73
C GLY A 395 42.05 27.75 -22.84
N GLY A 396 41.76 26.47 -23.11
CA GLY A 396 42.25 25.35 -22.29
C GLY A 396 41.51 25.16 -20.96
N GLN A 397 40.49 25.97 -20.66
CA GLN A 397 39.68 25.87 -19.45
C GLN A 397 38.24 25.47 -19.78
N LYS A 398 37.62 24.70 -18.88
CA LYS A 398 36.21 24.32 -18.97
C LYS A 398 35.34 25.48 -18.49
N LYS A 399 34.43 25.95 -19.34
CA LYS A 399 33.49 27.04 -19.04
C LYS A 399 32.04 26.62 -19.32
N PRO A 400 31.03 27.27 -18.71
CA PRO A 400 29.64 27.08 -19.08
C PRO A 400 29.42 27.31 -20.57
N PHE A 401 28.66 26.42 -21.20
CA PHE A 401 28.22 26.58 -22.57
C PHE A 401 27.04 27.56 -22.59
N ILE A 402 27.16 28.61 -23.41
CA ILE A 402 26.13 29.60 -23.67
C ILE A 402 25.82 29.49 -25.17
N GLU A 403 24.55 29.28 -25.53
CA GLU A 403 24.11 29.18 -26.93
C GLU A 403 24.07 30.52 -27.64
#